data_AF-A0A0N4TBF9-F1
#
_entry.id   AF-A0A0N4TBF9-F1
#
_cell.length_a   1.000
_cell.length_b   1.000
_cell.length_c   1.000
_cell.angle_alpha   90.00
_cell.angle_beta   90.00
_cell.angle_gamma   90.00
#
_symmetry.space_group_name_H-M   'P 1'
#
loop_
_entity.id
_entity.type
_entity.pdbx_description
1 polymer ?
#
loop_
_entity_poly.entity_id
_entity_poly.type
_entity_poly.pdbx_seq_one_letter_code
_entity_poly.pdbx_strand_id
1 'polypeptide(L)' 'MATVTVHRILLNNRCFKRVTLNELCFINEQCPNNAICNYAARCVCPVGMMAINGHCQPSQIIYCKDVEVLVGYY' A
#
# COMPACT_ATOMS: atom_id res chain seq x y z
N MET A 1 -29.33 2.67 -5.09
CA MET A 1 -28.27 3.14 -4.17
C MET A 1 -27.21 2.05 -4.10
N ALA A 2 -26.03 2.26 -4.69
CA ALA A 2 -24.96 1.27 -4.66
C ALA A 2 -24.33 1.27 -3.26
N THR A 3 -24.56 0.20 -2.50
CA THR A 3 -23.98 0.03 -1.17
C THR A 3 -22.48 -0.23 -1.34
N VAL A 4 -21.67 0.79 -1.05
CA VAL A 4 -20.21 0.63 -0.90
C VAL A 4 -19.99 -0.24 0.34
N THR A 5 -19.96 -1.56 0.16
CA THR A 5 -19.55 -2.49 1.21
C THR A 5 -18.14 -2.09 1.65
N VAL A 6 -17.88 -2.02 2.95
CA VAL A 6 -16.62 -1.56 3.58
C VAL A 6 -15.35 -2.25 3.00
N HIS A 7 -15.54 -3.38 2.32
CA HIS A 7 -14.52 -4.22 1.68
C HIS A 7 -14.35 -3.97 0.17
N ARG A 8 -15.06 -3.00 -0.42
CA ARG A 8 -15.01 -2.69 -1.85
C ARG A 8 -14.96 -1.18 -2.07
N ILE A 9 -14.33 -0.79 -3.17
CA ILE A 9 -14.25 0.60 -3.66
C ILE A 9 -14.92 0.68 -5.03
N LEU A 10 -15.55 1.81 -5.34
CA LEU A 10 -16.12 2.08 -6.66
C LEU A 10 -15.22 3.11 -7.37
N LEU A 11 -14.62 2.72 -8.48
CA LEU A 11 -13.82 3.62 -9.33
C LEU A 11 -14.22 3.40 -10.79
N ASN A 12 -14.51 4.48 -11.53
CA ASN A 12 -14.91 4.43 -12.94
C ASN A 12 -16.03 3.43 -13.23
N ASN A 13 -17.12 3.47 -12.44
CA ASN A 13 -18.27 2.55 -12.53
C ASN A 13 -17.93 1.05 -12.32
N ARG A 14 -16.73 0.72 -11.81
CA ARG A 14 -16.32 -0.65 -11.51
C ARG A 14 -16.02 -0.82 -10.02
N CYS A 15 -16.53 -1.91 -9.45
CA CYS A 15 -16.24 -2.27 -8.07
C CYS A 15 -14.94 -3.07 -7.98
N PHE A 16 -14.01 -2.64 -7.13
CA PHE A 16 -12.80 -3.38 -6.81
C PHE A 16 -12.81 -3.79 -5.34
N LYS A 17 -12.25 -4.96 -5.03
CA LYS A 17 -12.09 -5.43 -3.65
C LYS A 17 -10.92 -4.68 -2.99
N ARG A 18 -11.12 -4.19 -1.78
CA ARG A 18 -10.01 -3.72 -0.93
C ARG A 18 -9.15 -4.91 -0.52
N VAL A 19 -7.85 -4.70 -0.47
CA VAL A 19 -6.86 -5.73 -0.15
C VAL A 19 -5.92 -5.25 0.93
N THR A 20 -5.12 -6.15 1.47
CA THR A 20 -4.12 -5.87 2.50
C THR A 20 -2.73 -5.69 1.89
N LEU A 21 -1.75 -5.30 2.71
CA LEU A 21 -0.36 -5.25 2.26
C LEU A 21 0.09 -6.60 1.71
N ASN A 22 0.90 -6.55 0.67
CA ASN A 22 1.43 -7.66 -0.09
C ASN A 22 0.40 -8.48 -0.90
N GLU A 23 -0.89 -8.14 -0.86
CA GLU A 23 -1.91 -8.75 -1.73
C GLU A 23 -1.95 -8.12 -3.12
N LEU A 24 -2.54 -8.87 -4.07
CA LEU A 24 -2.69 -8.44 -5.45
C LEU A 24 -3.64 -7.25 -5.58
N CYS A 25 -3.24 -6.25 -6.36
CA CYS A 25 -4.00 -5.05 -6.63
C CYS A 25 -3.93 -4.70 -8.13
N PHE A 26 -4.91 -3.91 -8.57
CA PHE A 26 -4.96 -3.32 -9.90
C PHE A 26 -4.77 -1.81 -9.86
N ILE A 27 -5.16 -1.18 -8.77
CA ILE A 27 -5.13 0.27 -8.54
C ILE A 27 -4.78 0.58 -7.08
N ASN A 28 -4.26 1.78 -6.84
CA ASN A 28 -3.79 2.21 -5.52
C ASN A 28 -4.92 2.25 -4.47
N GLU A 29 -6.13 2.58 -4.89
CA GLU A 29 -7.29 2.75 -4.00
C GLU A 29 -7.76 1.42 -3.37
N GLN A 30 -7.30 0.28 -3.91
CA GLN A 30 -7.52 -1.03 -3.28
C GLN A 30 -6.64 -1.24 -2.05
N CYS A 31 -5.49 -0.55 -1.98
CA CYS A 31 -4.49 -0.72 -0.95
C CYS A 31 -4.84 0.06 0.33
N PRO A 32 -4.44 -0.43 1.51
CA PRO A 32 -4.75 0.23 2.78
C PRO A 32 -3.74 1.34 3.09
N ASN A 33 -4.19 2.41 3.75
CA ASN A 33 -3.37 3.37 4.52
C ASN A 33 -2.03 3.75 3.86
N ASN A 34 -2.10 4.58 2.82
CA ASN A 34 -0.96 5.14 2.08
C ASN A 34 -0.06 4.12 1.36
N ALA A 35 -0.48 2.86 1.27
CA ALA A 35 0.15 1.88 0.40
C ALA A 35 -0.15 2.18 -1.08
N ILE A 36 0.78 1.78 -1.94
CA ILE A 36 0.70 1.91 -3.39
C ILE A 36 0.62 0.53 -4.03
N CYS A 37 -0.09 0.44 -5.16
CA CYS A 37 -0.05 -0.73 -6.02
C CYS A 37 1.19 -0.64 -6.91
N ASN A 38 2.21 -1.45 -6.63
CA ASN A 38 3.47 -1.37 -7.36
C ASN A 38 3.43 -2.10 -8.72
N TYR A 39 4.54 -2.04 -9.45
CA TYR A 39 4.69 -2.72 -10.74
C TYR A 39 4.57 -4.24 -10.66
N ALA A 40 4.80 -4.85 -9.50
CA ALA A 40 4.54 -6.28 -9.25
C ALA A 40 3.07 -6.59 -8.97
N ALA A 41 2.18 -5.60 -9.16
CA ALA A 41 0.75 -5.66 -8.88
C ALA A 41 0.44 -6.02 -7.41
N ARG A 42 1.26 -5.53 -6.46
CA ARG A 42 1.08 -5.75 -5.03
C ARG A 42 0.97 -4.45 -4.25
N CYS A 43 0.15 -4.46 -3.20
CA CYS A 43 0.05 -3.34 -2.29
C CYS A 43 1.28 -3.28 -1.38
N VAL A 44 2.12 -2.28 -1.56
CA VAL A 44 3.37 -2.11 -0.80
C VAL A 44 3.46 -0.70 -0.23
N CYS A 45 4.30 -0.54 0.79
CA CYS A 45 4.57 0.80 1.30
C CYS A 45 5.48 1.57 0.33
N PRO A 46 5.19 2.84 0.05
CA PRO A 46 6.04 3.67 -0.78
C PRO A 46 7.41 3.89 -0.11
N VAL A 47 8.38 4.34 -0.90
CA VAL A 47 9.74 4.62 -0.42
C VAL A 47 9.71 5.57 0.78
N GLY A 48 10.48 5.24 1.82
CA GLY A 48 10.53 5.99 3.08
C GLY A 48 9.46 5.59 4.11
N MET A 49 8.55 4.68 3.76
CA MET A 49 7.58 4.09 4.69
C MET A 49 7.85 2.61 4.91
N MET A 50 7.49 2.12 6.09
CA MET A 50 7.59 0.70 6.45
C MET A 50 6.22 0.14 6.81
N ALA A 51 6.03 -1.14 6.49
CA ALA A 51 4.85 -1.89 6.88
C ALA A 51 4.93 -2.23 8.37
N ILE A 52 4.20 -1.48 9.20
CA ILE A 52 4.12 -1.68 10.64
C ILE A 52 2.66 -1.95 10.99
N ASN A 53 2.40 -3.12 11.60
CA ASN A 53 1.05 -3.59 11.94
C ASN A 53 0.04 -3.58 10.78
N GLY A 54 0.49 -3.81 9.54
CA GLY A 54 -0.39 -3.79 8.36
C GLY A 54 -0.69 -2.39 7.80
N HIS A 55 0.00 -1.37 8.29
CA HIS A 55 -0.12 0.02 7.83
C HIS A 55 1.22 0.55 7.35
N CYS A 56 1.21 1.46 6.38
CA CYS A 56 2.42 2.18 6.00
C CYS A 56 2.63 3.35 6.95
N GLN A 57 3.70 3.27 7.73
CA GLN A 57 4.09 4.32 8.67
C GLN A 57 5.45 4.89 8.22
N PRO A 58 5.67 6.20 8.40
CA PRO A 58 6.97 6.79 8.12
C PRO A 58 8.01 6.09 8.98
N SER A 59 9.08 5.62 8.33
CA SER A 59 10.22 5.11 9.07
C SER A 59 10.78 6.25 9.92
N GLN A 60 10.90 6.04 11.23
CA GLN A 60 11.61 6.97 12.13
C GLN A 60 13.11 7.05 11.75
N ILE A 61 13.58 6.12 10.91
CA ILE A 61 14.93 6.04 10.38
C ILE A 61 14.92 6.75 9.01
N ILE A 62 14.97 8.08 9.04
CA ILE A 62 15.13 8.95 7.86
C ILE A 62 16.60 8.98 7.39
N TYR A 63 17.51 8.50 8.22
CA TYR A 63 18.93 8.39 7.91
C TYR A 63 19.38 6.95 8.14
N CYS A 64 19.83 6.31 7.07
CA CYS A 64 20.74 5.19 7.23
C CYS A 64 22.03 5.74 7.83
N LYS A 65 22.70 5.02 8.74
CA LYS A 65 24.12 5.34 9.01
C LYS A 65 24.89 5.26 7.69
N ASP A 66 26.07 5.88 7.62
CA ASP A 66 26.88 5.96 6.38
C ASP A 66 27.21 4.59 5.73
N VAL A 67 26.95 3.47 6.43
CA VAL A 67 27.16 2.08 6.00
C VAL A 67 25.87 1.29 5.75
N GLU A 68 24.70 1.90 5.93
CA GLU A 68 23.41 1.26 5.77
C GLU A 68 22.71 1.79 4.51
N VAL A 69 21.93 0.92 3.87
CA VAL A 69 21.08 1.30 2.74
C VAL A 69 19.66 0.90 3.10
N LEU A 70 18.72 1.84 2.98
CA LEU A 70 17.30 1.56 3.16
C LEU A 70 16.84 0.75 1.94
N VAL A 71 16.84 -0.57 2.06
CA VAL A 71 16.26 -1.44 1.04
C VAL A 71 14.74 -1.37 1.19
N GLY A 72 14.12 -0.55 0.35
CA GLY A 72 12.67 -0.61 0.15
C GLY A 72 12.32 -1.95 -0.47
N TYR A 73 11.70 -2.83 0.31
CA TYR A 73 11.19 -4.10 -0.22
C TYR A 73 10.04 -3.80 -1.19
N TYR A 74 10.25 -4.16 -2.45
CA TYR A 74 9.28 -4.14 -3.54
C TYR A 74 8.36 -5.35 -3.50
#